data_AF-A0A4Y2WDQ3-F1
#
_entry.id   AF-A0A4Y2WDQ3-F1
#
_cell.length_a   1.000
_cell.length_b   1.000
_cell.length_c   1.000
_cell.angle_alpha   90.00
_cell.angle_beta   90.00
_cell.angle_gamma   90.00
#
_symmetry.space_group_name_H-M   'P 1'
#
loop_
_entity.id
_entity.type
_entity.pdbx_description
1 polymer ?
#
loop_
_entity_poly.entity_id
_entity_poly.type
_entity_poly.pdbx_seq_one_letter_code
_entity_poly.pdbx_strand_id
1 'polypeptide(L)'
;MSTGISQPEISDNLNNYLAELGKWLIRWKIKVNVDKSQAVYFTRKRTTPPPPKLYRKPIPCSNETVYLGVTIDKTLTYKNHITKVRDKFKAAKQKLYPLLGKHSKLSLENKLLTYKSLLRPLITYASPVWGAAAKTHLNKLEGLQNTTVRQITNSPWYLRNQNILKDLNLQTIAQHNLKLAKKFFRKIDSSTNGAIIAIPDYDPASPRKKRRARSQLYR
;
A
#
# COMPACT_ATOMS: atom_id res chain seq x y z
N MET A 1 21.11 -4.14 -19.76
CA MET A 1 20.84 -2.97 -20.62
C MET A 1 19.43 -2.45 -20.35
N SER A 2 19.36 -1.18 -19.94
CA SER A 2 18.16 -0.42 -19.53
C SER A 2 17.32 -0.07 -20.75
N THR A 3 16.00 -0.09 -20.65
CA THR A 3 15.09 0.41 -21.68
C THR A 3 15.31 1.91 -21.91
N GLY A 4 16.06 2.25 -22.96
CA GLY A 4 15.68 3.17 -24.03
C GLY A 4 15.81 4.69 -23.86
N ILE A 5 15.44 5.27 -22.72
CA ILE A 5 15.26 6.73 -22.61
C ILE A 5 16.19 7.29 -21.53
N SER A 6 16.92 8.36 -21.87
CA SER A 6 17.86 9.00 -20.96
C SER A 6 17.11 9.73 -19.82
N GLN A 7 17.69 9.83 -18.62
CA GLN A 7 17.09 10.61 -17.51
C GLN A 7 16.73 12.07 -17.88
N PRO A 8 17.54 12.82 -18.66
CA PRO A 8 17.18 14.17 -19.07
C PRO A 8 15.94 14.18 -19.99
N GLU A 9 15.86 13.27 -20.96
CA GLU A 9 14.74 13.19 -21.90
C GLU A 9 13.39 12.93 -21.20
N ILE A 10 13.37 12.11 -20.14
CA ILE A 10 12.16 11.93 -19.31
C ILE A 10 11.78 13.24 -18.60
N SER A 11 12.77 13.96 -18.09
CA SER A 11 12.55 15.24 -17.42
C SER A 11 12.01 16.29 -18.37
N ASP A 12 12.51 16.33 -19.60
CA ASP A 12 12.10 17.30 -20.62
C ASP A 12 10.69 17.01 -21.10
N ASN A 13 10.36 15.75 -21.39
CA ASN A 13 9.00 15.33 -21.74
C ASN A 13 7.99 15.66 -20.63
N LEU A 14 8.36 15.43 -19.37
CA LEU A 14 7.52 15.79 -18.22
C LEU A 14 7.31 17.31 -18.12
N ASN A 15 8.36 18.11 -18.29
CA ASN A 15 8.28 19.56 -18.23
C ASN A 15 7.44 20.13 -19.39
N ASN A 16 7.56 19.58 -20.59
CA ASN A 16 6.74 19.96 -21.75
C ASN A 16 5.25 19.72 -21.47
N TYR A 17 4.92 18.53 -20.94
CA TYR A 17 3.55 18.21 -20.52
C TYR A 17 3.05 19.15 -19.41
N LEU A 18 3.87 19.44 -18.39
CA LEU A 18 3.50 20.37 -17.32
C LEU A 18 3.27 21.80 -17.82
N ALA A 19 3.97 22.22 -18.88
CA ALA A 19 3.73 23.51 -19.51
C ALA A 19 2.37 23.56 -20.21
N GLU A 20 2.00 22.51 -20.95
CA GLU A 20 0.67 22.40 -21.57
C GLU A 20 -0.45 22.30 -20.53
N LEU A 21 -0.25 21.48 -19.51
CA LEU A 21 -1.15 21.38 -18.37
C LEU A 21 -1.29 22.73 -17.64
N GLY A 22 -0.20 23.49 -17.50
CA GLY A 22 -0.23 24.85 -16.97
C GLY A 22 -1.10 25.80 -17.81
N LYS A 23 -0.97 25.76 -19.14
CA LYS A 23 -1.83 26.55 -20.06
C LYS A 23 -3.30 26.15 -19.92
N TRP A 24 -3.58 24.85 -19.84
CA TRP A 24 -4.93 24.33 -19.66
C TRP A 24 -5.52 24.80 -18.31
N LEU A 25 -4.78 24.67 -17.21
CA LEU A 25 -5.22 25.12 -15.89
C LEU A 25 -5.55 26.62 -15.87
N ILE A 26 -4.73 27.45 -16.54
CA ILE A 26 -4.99 28.89 -16.68
C ILE A 26 -6.27 29.14 -17.48
N ARG A 27 -6.46 28.46 -18.61
CA ARG A 27 -7.67 28.56 -19.44
C ARG A 27 -8.93 28.25 -18.63
N TRP A 28 -8.86 27.25 -17.76
CA TRP A 28 -9.96 26.85 -16.88
C TRP A 28 -10.00 27.59 -15.53
N LYS A 29 -9.15 28.60 -15.33
CA LYS A 29 -9.06 29.42 -14.10
C LYS A 29 -8.81 28.58 -12.83
N ILE A 30 -8.09 27.48 -12.95
CA ILE A 30 -7.71 26.60 -11.83
C ILE A 30 -6.30 26.97 -11.36
N LYS A 31 -6.16 27.41 -10.10
CA LYS A 31 -4.87 27.76 -9.49
C LYS A 31 -4.33 26.61 -8.66
N VAL A 32 -3.28 25.94 -9.15
CA VAL A 32 -2.60 24.88 -8.40
C VAL A 32 -1.63 25.47 -7.38
N ASN A 33 -1.66 24.96 -6.15
CA ASN A 33 -0.68 25.28 -5.12
C ASN A 33 0.58 24.41 -5.31
N VAL A 34 1.65 25.03 -5.79
CA VAL A 34 2.93 24.36 -6.07
C VAL A 34 3.58 23.83 -4.78
N ASP A 35 3.42 24.52 -3.66
CA ASP A 35 4.02 24.14 -2.38
C ASP A 35 3.34 22.91 -1.75
N LYS A 36 2.06 22.67 -2.09
CA LYS A 36 1.34 21.43 -1.75
C LYS A 36 1.60 20.30 -2.75
N SER A 37 2.23 20.59 -3.88
CA SER A 37 2.56 19.60 -4.90
C SER A 37 3.92 18.96 -4.59
N GLN A 38 4.08 17.70 -4.97
CA GLN A 38 5.28 16.96 -4.64
C GLN A 38 5.69 16.05 -5.80
N ALA A 39 6.97 16.08 -6.15
CA ALA A 39 7.56 15.21 -7.16
C ALA A 39 8.31 14.04 -6.49
N VAL A 40 8.09 12.82 -6.96
CA VAL A 40 8.82 11.62 -6.53
C VAL A 40 9.30 10.84 -7.73
N TYR A 41 10.60 10.60 -7.79
CA TYR A 41 11.22 9.82 -8.83
C TYR A 41 11.42 8.37 -8.40
N PHE A 42 10.57 7.44 -8.86
CA PHE A 42 10.70 6.02 -8.52
C PHE A 42 11.88 5.35 -9.23
N THR A 43 13.08 5.50 -8.68
CA THR A 43 14.33 4.98 -9.24
C THR A 43 15.27 4.44 -8.17
N ARG A 44 16.09 3.45 -8.55
CA ARG A 44 17.21 2.97 -7.73
C ARG A 44 18.52 3.69 -8.03
N LYS A 45 18.54 4.55 -9.06
CA LYS A 45 19.73 5.36 -9.39
C LYS A 45 19.97 6.38 -8.29
N ARG A 46 21.25 6.65 -8.01
CA ARG A 46 21.70 7.68 -7.05
C ARG A 46 21.40 9.08 -7.57
N THR A 47 21.62 9.29 -8.86
CA THR A 47 21.33 10.56 -9.55
C THR A 47 19.83 10.69 -9.83
N THR A 48 19.25 11.77 -9.31
CA THR A 48 17.88 12.19 -9.64
C THR A 48 17.92 13.35 -10.63
N PRO A 49 17.00 13.40 -11.60
CA PRO A 49 16.87 14.54 -12.49
C PRO A 49 16.46 15.80 -11.70
N PRO A 50 16.62 17.00 -12.30
CA PRO A 50 16.19 18.25 -11.69
C PRO A 50 14.69 18.24 -11.35
N PRO A 51 14.24 19.08 -10.40
CA PRO A 51 12.82 19.17 -10.06
C PRO A 51 12.00 19.64 -11.25
N PRO A 52 10.80 19.06 -11.47
CA PRO A 52 9.92 19.50 -12.53
C PRO A 52 9.35 20.88 -12.18
N LYS A 53 9.01 21.67 -13.19
CA LYS A 53 8.53 23.05 -13.00
C LYS A 53 7.07 23.19 -13.39
N LEU A 54 6.28 23.84 -12.54
CA LEU A 54 4.90 24.26 -12.85
C LEU A 54 4.81 25.77 -12.65
N TYR A 55 4.27 26.50 -13.64
CA TYR A 55 4.26 27.97 -13.65
C TYR A 55 5.65 28.60 -13.45
N ARG A 56 6.69 27.98 -14.03
CA ARG A 56 8.12 28.34 -13.84
C ARG A 56 8.63 28.23 -12.39
N LYS A 57 7.82 27.72 -11.45
CA LYS A 57 8.24 27.42 -10.07
C LYS A 57 8.63 25.94 -9.96
N PRO A 58 9.76 25.61 -9.29
CA PRO A 58 10.14 24.22 -9.08
C PRO A 58 9.18 23.55 -8.08
N ILE A 59 8.74 22.34 -8.41
CA ILE A 59 7.95 21.50 -7.49
C ILE A 59 8.92 20.84 -6.49
N PRO A 60 8.62 20.87 -5.18
CA PRO A 60 9.42 20.17 -4.18
C PRO A 60 9.59 18.68 -4.48
N CYS A 61 10.84 18.23 -4.60
CA CYS A 61 11.18 16.82 -4.72
C CYS A 61 11.21 16.15 -3.34
N SER A 62 10.74 14.91 -3.27
CA SER A 62 10.79 14.12 -2.05
C SER A 62 11.10 12.65 -2.32
N ASN A 63 11.44 11.92 -1.26
CA ASN A 63 11.69 10.49 -1.33
C ASN A 63 10.43 9.66 -1.06
N GLU A 64 9.35 10.26 -0.56
CA GLU A 64 8.13 9.58 -0.14
C GLU A 64 6.92 10.48 -0.42
N THR A 65 5.86 9.90 -0.94
CA THR A 65 4.55 10.58 -1.11
C THR A 65 3.45 9.77 -0.45
N VAL A 66 2.39 10.46 -0.02
CA VAL A 66 1.15 9.82 0.41
C VAL A 66 0.13 9.96 -0.70
N TYR A 67 -0.36 8.84 -1.22
CA TYR A 67 -1.42 8.79 -2.22
C TYR A 67 -2.57 7.93 -1.70
N LEU A 68 -3.75 8.54 -1.54
CA LEU A 68 -4.95 7.88 -1.00
C LEU A 68 -4.66 7.06 0.28
N GLY A 69 -3.89 7.61 1.22
CA GLY A 69 -3.54 6.93 2.48
C GLY A 69 -2.45 5.86 2.39
N VAL A 70 -1.87 5.63 1.20
CA VAL A 70 -0.72 4.75 0.99
C VAL A 70 0.56 5.59 0.90
N THR A 71 1.56 5.27 1.73
CA THR A 71 2.88 5.89 1.63
C THR A 71 3.69 5.13 0.58
N ILE A 72 4.18 5.82 -0.44
CA ILE A 72 4.95 5.23 -1.51
C ILE A 72 6.37 5.80 -1.47
N ASP A 73 7.32 4.93 -1.13
CA ASP A 73 8.74 5.27 -1.04
C ASP A 73 9.39 5.20 -2.43
N LYS A 74 10.42 6.01 -2.67
CA LYS A 74 11.25 6.06 -3.91
C LYS A 74 11.63 4.68 -4.45
N THR A 75 11.87 3.72 -3.56
CA THR A 75 12.34 2.37 -3.88
C THR A 75 11.23 1.31 -3.94
N LEU A 76 9.97 1.70 -3.71
CA LEU A 76 8.79 0.84 -3.66
C LEU A 76 8.95 -0.34 -2.68
N THR A 77 9.61 -0.10 -1.53
CA THR A 77 9.78 -1.10 -0.47
C THR A 77 8.60 -1.16 0.49
N TYR A 78 7.84 -0.06 0.60
CA TYR A 78 6.71 0.13 1.50
C TYR A 78 7.07 -0.03 2.99
N LYS A 79 8.35 0.15 3.34
CA LYS A 79 8.82 0.02 4.72
C LYS A 79 8.11 1.06 5.60
N ASN A 80 8.10 2.31 5.15
CA ASN A 80 7.54 3.42 5.92
C ASN A 80 6.01 3.39 5.94
N HIS A 81 5.39 2.85 4.90
CA HIS A 81 3.96 2.56 4.92
C HIS A 81 3.60 1.54 6.00
N ILE A 82 4.29 0.39 6.01
CA ILE A 82 4.01 -0.71 6.94
C ILE A 82 4.29 -0.30 8.40
N THR A 83 5.32 0.52 8.65
CA THR A 83 5.54 1.05 10.00
C THR A 83 4.41 1.97 10.44
N LYS A 84 3.98 2.94 9.61
CA LYS A 84 2.84 3.82 9.91
C LYS A 84 1.55 3.02 10.15
N VAL A 85 1.27 2.01 9.32
CA VAL A 85 0.11 1.11 9.47
C VAL A 85 0.18 0.32 10.78
N ARG A 86 1.35 -0.22 11.13
CA ARG A 86 1.58 -0.92 12.40
C ARG A 86 1.31 -0.01 13.60
N ASP A 87 1.81 1.22 13.55
CA ASP A 87 1.69 2.15 14.67
C ASP A 87 0.24 2.63 14.83
N LYS A 88 -0.46 2.89 13.71
CA LYS A 88 -1.92 3.15 13.68
C LYS A 88 -2.72 1.97 14.25
N PHE A 89 -2.39 0.74 13.86
CA PHE A 89 -3.02 -0.46 14.40
C PHE A 89 -2.79 -0.60 15.91
N LYS A 90 -1.56 -0.39 16.38
CA LYS A 90 -1.24 -0.44 17.81
C LYS A 90 -2.04 0.59 18.59
N ALA A 91 -2.10 1.83 18.13
CA ALA A 91 -2.89 2.88 18.76
C ALA A 91 -4.38 2.52 18.84
N ALA A 92 -4.95 2.02 17.73
CA ALA A 92 -6.35 1.58 17.70
C ALA A 92 -6.60 0.37 18.63
N LYS A 93 -5.69 -0.61 18.63
CA LYS A 93 -5.75 -1.78 19.52
C LYS A 93 -5.71 -1.37 20.99
N GLN A 94 -4.88 -0.40 21.36
CA GLN A 94 -4.81 0.09 22.74
C GLN A 94 -6.12 0.75 23.17
N LYS A 95 -6.74 1.56 22.30
CA LYS A 95 -8.07 2.14 22.58
C LYS A 95 -9.15 1.07 22.75
N LEU A 96 -9.05 -0.03 22.00
CA LEU A 96 -9.97 -1.17 22.08
C LEU A 96 -9.58 -2.20 23.16
N TYR A 97 -8.52 -1.96 23.93
CA TYR A 97 -8.03 -2.90 24.93
C TYR A 97 -9.08 -3.27 25.99
N PRO A 98 -9.92 -2.34 26.51
CA PRO A 98 -10.98 -2.70 27.45
C PRO A 98 -11.99 -3.70 26.90
N LEU A 99 -12.23 -3.70 25.57
CA LEU A 99 -13.17 -4.60 24.90
C LEU A 99 -12.52 -5.92 24.49
N LEU A 100 -11.27 -5.89 24.04
CA LEU A 100 -10.53 -7.05 23.54
C LEU A 100 -9.70 -7.76 24.60
N GLY A 101 -9.58 -7.19 25.80
CA GLY A 101 -8.76 -7.70 26.89
C GLY A 101 -9.30 -9.00 27.50
N LYS A 102 -8.43 -9.65 28.29
CA LYS A 102 -8.76 -10.87 29.03
C LYS A 102 -9.94 -10.67 30.00
N HIS A 103 -10.00 -9.51 30.64
CA HIS A 103 -11.04 -9.17 31.63
C HIS A 103 -12.34 -8.65 31.01
N SER A 104 -12.40 -8.52 29.68
CA SER A 104 -13.63 -8.10 29.00
C SER A 104 -14.67 -9.21 29.04
N LYS A 105 -15.88 -8.85 29.49
CA LYS A 105 -17.07 -9.72 29.54
C LYS A 105 -17.68 -10.04 28.16
N LEU A 106 -17.15 -9.44 27.08
CA LEU A 106 -17.64 -9.72 25.73
C LEU A 106 -17.42 -11.18 25.35
N SER A 107 -18.39 -11.75 24.61
CA SER A 107 -18.25 -13.08 24.01
C SER A 107 -17.07 -13.12 23.03
N LEU A 108 -16.52 -14.32 22.84
CA LEU A 108 -15.43 -14.55 21.88
C LEU A 108 -15.81 -14.06 20.48
N GLU A 109 -17.05 -14.34 20.06
CA GLU A 109 -17.58 -13.94 18.75
C GLU A 109 -17.60 -12.42 18.59
N ASN A 110 -18.07 -11.68 19.59
CA ASN A 110 -18.10 -10.21 19.56
C ASN A 110 -16.70 -9.60 19.54
N LYS A 111 -15.75 -10.19 20.27
CA LYS A 111 -14.33 -9.78 20.21
C LYS A 111 -13.75 -10.01 18.82
N LEU A 112 -14.03 -11.15 18.20
CA LEU A 112 -13.59 -11.47 16.84
C LEU A 112 -14.24 -10.56 15.80
N LEU A 113 -15.53 -10.26 15.94
CA LEU A 113 -16.25 -9.33 15.09
C LEU A 113 -15.63 -7.94 15.17
N THR A 114 -15.31 -7.47 16.38
CA THR A 114 -14.63 -6.18 16.62
C THR A 114 -13.26 -6.15 15.94
N TYR A 115 -12.48 -7.23 16.05
CA TYR A 115 -11.21 -7.34 15.34
C TYR A 115 -11.38 -7.30 13.81
N LYS A 116 -12.30 -8.10 13.27
CA LYS A 116 -12.54 -8.21 11.82
C LYS A 116 -13.05 -6.90 11.21
N SER A 117 -13.87 -6.15 11.94
CA SER A 117 -14.53 -4.91 11.47
C SER A 117 -13.67 -3.67 11.66
N LEU A 118 -12.94 -3.53 12.78
CA LEU A 118 -12.21 -2.28 13.10
C LEU A 118 -10.70 -2.40 12.89
N LEU A 119 -10.10 -3.51 13.33
CA LEU A 119 -8.64 -3.64 13.36
C LEU A 119 -8.06 -4.23 12.07
N ARG A 120 -8.67 -5.28 11.54
CA ARG A 120 -8.21 -5.94 10.31
C ARG A 120 -8.18 -4.99 9.10
N PRO A 121 -9.17 -4.09 8.87
CA PRO A 121 -9.13 -3.17 7.75
C PRO A 121 -7.94 -2.22 7.78
N LEU A 122 -7.48 -1.81 8.97
CA LEU A 122 -6.32 -0.91 9.10
C LEU A 122 -5.04 -1.49 8.49
N ILE A 123 -4.85 -2.80 8.60
CA ILE A 123 -3.66 -3.52 8.11
C ILE A 123 -3.87 -4.20 6.76
N THR A 124 -5.08 -4.15 6.19
CA THR A 124 -5.41 -4.80 4.90
C THR A 124 -5.82 -3.78 3.83
N TYR A 125 -6.07 -2.52 4.22
CA TYR A 125 -6.35 -1.41 3.32
C TYR A 125 -5.26 -1.28 2.26
N ALA A 126 -5.67 -1.17 1.00
CA ALA A 126 -4.78 -1.07 -0.17
C ALA A 126 -3.73 -2.20 -0.28
N SER A 127 -3.98 -3.37 0.33
CA SER A 127 -3.10 -4.54 0.20
C SER A 127 -2.78 -4.98 -1.23
N PRO A 128 -3.65 -4.80 -2.25
CA PRO A 128 -3.26 -5.06 -3.64
C PRO A 128 -2.15 -4.14 -4.17
N VAL A 129 -1.80 -3.05 -3.48
CA VAL A 129 -0.72 -2.13 -3.87
C VAL A 129 0.59 -2.51 -3.16
N TRP A 130 0.59 -2.55 -1.82
CA TRP A 130 1.80 -2.79 -1.03
C TRP A 130 2.05 -4.26 -0.70
N GLY A 131 1.14 -5.18 -1.06
CA GLY A 131 1.33 -6.62 -0.87
C GLY A 131 2.64 -7.13 -1.46
N ALA A 132 3.16 -6.44 -2.48
CA ALA A 132 4.47 -6.63 -3.09
C ALA A 132 5.69 -6.46 -2.15
N ALA A 133 5.48 -5.94 -0.93
CA ALA A 133 6.53 -5.66 0.04
C ALA A 133 7.32 -6.91 0.45
N ALA A 134 8.52 -6.69 1.02
CA ALA A 134 9.36 -7.78 1.50
C ALA A 134 8.63 -8.62 2.56
N LYS A 135 8.83 -9.96 2.53
CA LYS A 135 8.26 -10.90 3.51
C LYS A 135 8.54 -10.46 4.95
N THR A 136 9.73 -9.92 5.22
CA THR A 136 10.11 -9.38 6.54
C THR A 136 9.20 -8.28 7.04
N HIS A 137 8.65 -7.44 6.16
CA HIS A 137 7.69 -6.40 6.53
C HIS A 137 6.27 -6.96 6.70
N LEU A 138 5.86 -7.88 5.83
CA LEU A 138 4.56 -8.55 5.94
C LEU A 138 4.44 -9.39 7.22
N ASN A 139 5.51 -10.07 7.62
CA ASN A 139 5.57 -10.85 8.86
C ASN A 139 5.33 -9.98 10.11
N LYS A 140 5.68 -8.68 10.07
CA LYS A 140 5.37 -7.75 11.16
C LYS A 140 3.85 -7.55 11.31
N LEU A 141 3.12 -7.48 10.19
CA LEU A 141 1.65 -7.37 10.20
C LEU A 141 1.00 -8.68 10.66
N GLU A 142 1.55 -9.84 10.27
CA GLU A 142 1.10 -11.13 10.80
C GLU A 142 1.32 -11.24 12.32
N GLY A 143 2.44 -10.72 12.83
CA GLY A 143 2.68 -10.60 14.27
C GLY A 143 1.59 -9.79 15.00
N LEU A 144 1.09 -8.70 14.39
CA LEU A 144 -0.02 -7.92 14.96
C LEU A 144 -1.32 -8.73 15.03
N GLN A 145 -1.65 -9.48 13.98
CA GLN A 145 -2.80 -10.38 14.00
C GLN A 145 -2.63 -11.43 15.10
N ASN A 146 -1.51 -12.15 15.11
CA ASN A 146 -1.27 -13.25 16.04
C ASN A 146 -1.33 -12.80 17.52
N THR A 147 -0.71 -11.67 17.84
CA THR A 147 -0.74 -11.10 19.19
C THR A 147 -2.14 -10.64 19.59
N THR A 148 -2.95 -10.14 18.65
CA THR A 148 -4.32 -9.69 18.92
C THR A 148 -5.27 -10.87 19.08
N VAL A 149 -5.15 -11.88 18.23
CA VAL A 149 -5.95 -13.09 18.30
C VAL A 149 -5.70 -13.83 19.62
N ARG A 150 -4.43 -13.98 20.03
CA ARG A 150 -4.10 -14.56 21.35
C ARG A 150 -4.70 -13.82 22.52
N GLN A 151 -4.75 -12.49 22.44
CA GLN A 151 -5.35 -11.67 23.47
C GLN A 151 -6.86 -11.90 23.54
N ILE A 152 -7.53 -12.03 22.38
CA ILE A 152 -8.97 -12.30 22.28
C ILE A 152 -9.31 -13.67 22.85
N THR A 153 -8.52 -14.70 22.54
CA THR A 153 -8.74 -16.08 23.01
C THR A 153 -8.15 -16.37 24.39
N ASN A 154 -7.39 -15.44 24.97
CA ASN A 154 -6.61 -15.66 26.19
C ASN A 154 -5.74 -16.94 26.12
N SER A 155 -5.16 -17.20 24.94
CA SER A 155 -4.41 -18.45 24.69
C SER A 155 -3.01 -18.44 25.32
N PRO A 156 -2.58 -19.54 25.98
CA PRO A 156 -1.24 -19.66 26.54
C PRO A 156 -0.14 -19.71 25.48
N TRP A 157 1.10 -19.43 25.89
CA TRP A 157 2.25 -19.25 25.00
C TRP A 157 2.60 -20.50 24.17
N TYR A 158 2.39 -21.70 24.72
CA TYR A 158 2.73 -22.97 24.09
C TYR A 158 1.78 -23.41 22.96
N LEU A 159 0.55 -22.85 22.90
CA LEU A 159 -0.35 -23.12 21.78
C LEU A 159 0.19 -22.51 20.50
N ARG A 160 0.24 -23.26 19.39
CA ARG A 160 0.73 -22.74 18.11
C ARG A 160 -0.26 -21.75 17.51
N ASN A 161 0.25 -20.64 16.95
CA ASN A 161 -0.59 -19.62 16.29
C ASN A 161 -1.46 -20.22 15.18
N GLN A 162 -0.95 -21.21 14.44
CA GLN A 162 -1.68 -21.88 13.37
C GLN A 162 -2.93 -22.61 13.89
N ASN A 163 -2.85 -23.23 15.06
CA ASN A 163 -3.99 -23.94 15.66
C ASN A 163 -5.07 -22.94 16.06
N ILE A 164 -4.68 -21.88 16.77
CA ILE A 164 -5.59 -20.80 17.18
C ILE A 164 -6.31 -20.20 15.96
N LEU A 165 -5.58 -19.97 14.85
CA LEU A 165 -6.20 -19.44 13.63
C LEU A 165 -7.15 -20.43 12.96
N LYS A 166 -6.83 -21.75 13.00
CA LYS A 166 -7.73 -22.80 12.49
C LYS A 166 -9.01 -22.88 13.32
N ASP A 167 -8.90 -22.92 14.64
CA ASP A 167 -10.04 -23.02 15.55
C ASP A 167 -11.00 -21.83 15.39
N LEU A 168 -10.45 -20.64 15.12
CA LEU A 168 -11.24 -19.41 14.89
C LEU A 168 -11.69 -19.21 13.44
N ASN A 169 -11.40 -20.16 12.55
CA ASN A 169 -11.66 -20.05 11.10
C ASN A 169 -11.13 -18.74 10.50
N LEU A 170 -9.92 -18.33 10.89
CA LEU A 170 -9.34 -17.03 10.56
C LEU A 170 -8.08 -17.17 9.68
N GLN A 171 -8.14 -16.58 8.48
CA GLN A 171 -7.02 -16.60 7.53
C GLN A 171 -5.84 -15.76 8.01
N THR A 172 -4.61 -16.14 7.64
CA THR A 172 -3.43 -15.28 7.86
C THR A 172 -3.56 -13.96 7.10
N ILE A 173 -2.83 -12.92 7.50
CA ILE A 173 -2.82 -11.65 6.76
C ILE A 173 -2.30 -11.87 5.34
N ALA A 174 -1.26 -12.69 5.14
CA ALA A 174 -0.77 -13.00 3.80
C ALA A 174 -1.85 -13.64 2.91
N GLN A 175 -2.55 -14.67 3.42
CA GLN A 175 -3.64 -15.33 2.68
C GLN A 175 -4.80 -14.37 2.38
N HIS A 176 -5.17 -13.54 3.35
CA HIS A 176 -6.24 -12.58 3.19
C HIS A 176 -5.91 -11.49 2.16
N ASN A 177 -4.70 -10.93 2.23
CA ASN A 177 -4.22 -9.95 1.26
C ASN A 177 -4.13 -10.55 -0.15
N LEU A 178 -3.70 -11.81 -0.27
CA LEU A 178 -3.70 -12.53 -1.54
C LEU A 178 -5.13 -12.66 -2.09
N LYS A 179 -6.11 -13.00 -1.24
CA LYS A 179 -7.53 -13.07 -1.64
C LYS A 179 -8.04 -11.70 -2.12
N LEU A 180 -7.72 -10.62 -1.40
CA LEU A 180 -8.09 -9.25 -1.78
C LEU A 180 -7.45 -8.85 -3.11
N ALA A 181 -6.16 -9.14 -3.29
CA ALA A 181 -5.44 -8.88 -4.54
C ALA A 181 -6.05 -9.65 -5.72
N LYS A 182 -6.29 -10.96 -5.58
CA LYS A 182 -6.95 -11.77 -6.62
C LYS A 182 -8.31 -11.19 -7.01
N LYS A 183 -9.14 -10.82 -6.03
CA LYS A 183 -10.45 -10.19 -6.28
C LYS A 183 -10.31 -8.85 -7.01
N PHE A 184 -9.36 -8.03 -6.59
CA PHE A 184 -9.10 -6.72 -7.18
C PHE A 184 -8.67 -6.82 -8.65
N PHE A 185 -7.67 -7.65 -8.96
CA PHE A 185 -7.17 -7.79 -10.31
C PHE A 185 -8.17 -8.49 -11.25
N ARG A 186 -8.92 -9.49 -10.77
CA ARG A 186 -10.02 -10.08 -11.56
C ARG A 186 -11.08 -9.04 -11.94
N LYS A 187 -11.40 -8.12 -11.03
CA LYS A 187 -12.37 -7.03 -11.29
C LYS A 187 -11.84 -6.03 -12.32
N ILE A 188 -10.53 -5.79 -12.33
CA ILE A 188 -9.88 -4.96 -13.36
C ILE A 188 -9.98 -5.65 -14.72
N ASP A 189 -9.63 -6.93 -14.77
CA ASP A 189 -9.63 -7.72 -16.01
C ASP A 189 -11.05 -7.89 -16.58
N SER A 190 -12.07 -7.98 -15.72
CA SER A 190 -13.47 -8.08 -16.13
C SER A 190 -14.17 -6.72 -16.32
N SER A 191 -13.45 -5.60 -16.22
CA SER A 191 -14.10 -4.28 -16.25
C SER A 191 -14.43 -3.84 -17.67
N THR A 192 -15.59 -3.24 -17.86
CA THR A 192 -16.04 -2.65 -19.13
C THR A 192 -15.59 -1.19 -19.32
N ASN A 193 -14.90 -0.63 -18.33
CA ASN A 193 -14.52 0.78 -18.35
C ASN A 193 -13.36 0.98 -19.34
N GLY A 194 -13.58 1.77 -20.40
CA GLY A 194 -12.57 2.06 -21.42
C GLY A 194 -11.25 2.60 -20.86
N ALA A 195 -11.29 3.40 -19.78
CA ALA A 195 -10.08 3.92 -19.15
C ALA A 195 -9.25 2.83 -18.46
N ILE A 196 -9.89 1.76 -17.97
CA ILE A 196 -9.19 0.63 -17.36
C ILE A 196 -8.62 -0.29 -18.45
N ILE A 197 -9.38 -0.50 -19.53
CA ILE A 197 -8.94 -1.28 -20.69
C ILE A 197 -7.74 -0.61 -21.39
N ALA A 198 -7.70 0.73 -21.41
CA ALA A 198 -6.58 1.49 -21.96
C ALA A 198 -5.29 1.42 -21.12
N ILE A 199 -5.32 0.83 -19.93
CA ILE A 199 -4.11 0.67 -19.11
C ILE A 199 -3.19 -0.33 -19.83
N PRO A 200 -1.90 0.01 -20.06
CA PRO A 200 -0.97 -0.88 -20.74
C PRO A 200 -0.87 -2.25 -20.07
N ASP A 201 -0.92 -3.30 -20.88
CA ASP A 201 -0.80 -4.66 -20.39
C ASP A 201 0.55 -4.91 -19.71
N TYR A 202 0.47 -5.47 -18.52
CA TYR A 202 1.63 -5.77 -17.70
C TYR A 202 1.85 -7.28 -17.69
N ASP A 203 2.93 -7.74 -18.34
CA ASP A 203 3.39 -9.12 -18.23
C ASP A 203 4.03 -9.39 -16.85
N PRO A 204 3.41 -10.23 -16.00
CA PRO A 204 3.94 -10.59 -14.69
C PRO A 204 5.11 -11.58 -14.74
N ALA A 205 5.33 -12.29 -15.84
CA ALA A 205 6.40 -13.28 -16.00
C ALA A 205 7.79 -12.64 -16.16
N SER A 206 7.85 -11.36 -16.56
CA SER A 206 9.12 -10.64 -16.77
C SER A 206 9.96 -10.50 -15.49
N PRO A 207 11.15 -11.13 -15.40
CA PRO A 207 11.93 -11.22 -14.17
C PRO A 207 12.49 -9.88 -13.67
N ARG A 208 12.54 -8.86 -14.52
CA ARG A 208 13.02 -7.51 -14.16
C ARG A 208 12.01 -6.73 -13.28
N LYS A 209 10.73 -7.16 -13.23
CA LYS A 209 9.63 -6.41 -12.60
C LYS A 209 9.04 -7.06 -11.34
N LYS A 210 9.74 -8.01 -10.72
CA LYS A 210 9.33 -8.85 -9.54
C LYS A 210 8.91 -8.12 -8.24
N ARG A 211 8.93 -6.79 -8.18
CA ARG A 211 8.49 -6.01 -7.01
C ARG A 211 7.12 -5.34 -7.20
N ARG A 212 6.35 -5.74 -8.21
CA ARG A 212 5.00 -5.21 -8.46
C ARG A 212 3.95 -6.17 -7.95
N ALA A 213 2.85 -5.65 -7.43
CA ALA A 213 1.86 -6.46 -6.73
C ALA A 213 1.20 -7.55 -7.59
N ARG A 214 0.94 -7.29 -8.88
CA ARG A 214 0.38 -8.29 -9.81
C ARG A 214 1.28 -9.52 -10.02
N SER A 215 2.61 -9.37 -9.90
CA SER A 215 3.56 -10.48 -10.04
C SER A 215 3.53 -11.48 -8.88
N GLN A 216 2.93 -11.12 -7.74
CA GLN A 216 2.80 -12.03 -6.60
C GLN A 216 1.59 -12.98 -6.69
N LEU A 217 0.66 -12.74 -7.61
CA LEU A 217 -0.50 -13.63 -7.79
C LEU A 217 -0.12 -15.01 -8.36
N TYR A 218 1.04 -15.09 -8.99
CA TYR A 218 1.55 -16.25 -9.74
C TYR A 218 2.72 -16.96 -9.02
N ARG A 219 2.89 -16.72 -7.72
CA ARG A 219 3.81 -17.46 -6.85
C ARG A 219 3.03 -18.45 -6.00
#